data_AF-A0A2A5BE72-F1
#
_entry.id   AF-A0A2A5BE72-F1
#
_cell.length_a   1.000
_cell.length_b   1.000
_cell.length_c   1.000
_cell.angle_alpha   90.00
_cell.angle_beta   90.00
_cell.angle_gamma   90.00
#
_symmetry.space_group_name_H-M   'P 1'
#
loop_
_entity.id
_entity.type
_entity.pdbx_description
1 polymer ?
#
loop_
_entity_poly.entity_id
_entity_poly.type
_entity_poly.pdbx_seq_one_letter_code
_entity_poly.pdbx_strand_id
1 'polypeptide(L)'
;MDILGIFGLLLVTAIVVAFLFSSAEKARELKLVREGAIPAYTGYNEDEIRTLKADGYKTIAIKRIRLGYEEPKRCGLRKAMEVYDVL
;
A
#
# COMPACT_ATOMS: atom_id res chain seq x y z
N MET A 1 30.87 -5.95 24.53
CA MET A 1 29.50 -6.04 23.99
C MET A 1 29.54 -7.06 22.88
N ASP A 2 28.82 -8.16 23.06
CA ASP A 2 28.90 -9.30 22.15
C ASP A 2 28.24 -8.94 20.81
N ILE A 3 28.86 -9.32 19.69
CA ILE A 3 28.40 -8.96 18.33
C ILE A 3 26.94 -9.40 18.12
N LEU A 4 26.55 -10.53 18.73
CA LEU A 4 25.18 -11.03 18.76
C LEU A 4 24.17 -10.04 19.34
N GLY A 5 24.55 -9.31 20.39
CA GLY A 5 23.68 -8.33 21.05
C GLY A 5 23.42 -7.09 20.20
N ILE A 6 24.42 -6.64 19.44
CA ILE A 6 24.29 -5.50 18.52
C ILE A 6 23.40 -5.88 17.33
N PHE A 7 23.60 -7.07 16.76
CA PHE A 7 22.74 -7.59 15.68
C PHE A 7 21.30 -7.78 16.13
N GLY A 8 21.07 -8.31 17.33
CA GLY A 8 19.74 -8.47 17.90
C GLY A 8 19.02 -7.13 18.06
N LEU A 9 19.72 -6.11 18.58
CA LEU A 9 19.17 -4.77 18.73
C LEU A 9 18.80 -4.14 17.37
N LEU A 10 19.68 -4.25 16.38
CA LEU A 10 19.43 -3.76 15.02
C LEU A 10 18.19 -4.43 14.39
N LEU A 11 18.06 -5.75 14.52
CA LEU A 11 16.91 -6.49 14.02
C LEU A 11 15.60 -6.02 14.66
N VAL A 12 15.58 -5.88 15.99
CA VAL A 12 14.38 -5.42 16.71
C VAL A 12 14.01 -4.00 16.29
N THR A 13 14.98 -3.10 16.22
CA THR A 13 14.70 -1.72 15.77
C THR A 13 14.17 -1.68 14.34
N ALA A 14 14.70 -2.49 13.42
CA ALA A 14 14.20 -2.57 12.04
C ALA A 14 12.74 -3.06 11.98
N ILE A 15 12.38 -4.08 12.77
CA ILE A 15 11.02 -4.61 12.85
C ILE A 15 10.06 -3.53 13.39
N VAL A 16 10.43 -2.85 14.48
CA VAL A 16 9.61 -1.80 15.08
C VAL A 16 9.40 -0.63 14.10
N VAL A 17 10.47 -0.20 13.43
CA VAL A 17 10.39 0.86 12.41
C VAL A 17 9.47 0.44 11.26
N ALA A 18 9.62 -0.78 10.73
CA ALA A 18 8.76 -1.28 9.67
C ALA A 18 7.27 -1.33 10.09
N PHE A 19 7.00 -1.73 11.33
CA PHE A 19 5.64 -1.76 11.88
C PHE A 19 5.03 -0.36 12.03
N LEU A 20 5.81 0.60 12.53
CA LEU A 20 5.36 1.99 12.67
C LEU A 20 5.06 2.63 11.32
N PHE A 21 5.92 2.43 10.32
CA PHE A 21 5.69 2.90 8.96
C PHE A 21 4.41 2.30 8.36
N SER A 22 4.23 0.98 8.46
CA SER A 22 3.05 0.29 7.96
C SER A 22 1.75 0.79 8.62
N SER A 23 1.79 1.01 9.93
CA SER A 23 0.64 1.52 10.70
C SER A 23 0.31 2.97 10.34
N ALA A 24 1.33 3.83 10.21
CA ALA A 24 1.16 5.21 9.80
C ALA A 24 0.57 5.33 8.38
N GLU A 25 1.03 4.51 7.44
CA GLU A 25 0.47 4.46 6.09
C GLU A 25 -1.00 4.03 6.08
N LYS A 26 -1.37 3.02 6.88
CA LYS A 26 -2.78 2.61 7.02
C LYS A 26 -3.65 3.74 7.60
N ALA A 27 -3.18 4.43 8.63
CA ALA A 27 -3.91 5.54 9.23
C ALA A 27 -4.09 6.71 8.24
N ARG A 28 -3.04 7.02 7.46
CA ARG A 28 -3.09 8.06 6.42
C ARG A 28 -4.07 7.70 5.31
N GLU A 29 -4.04 6.45 4.83
CA GLU A 29 -4.99 5.97 3.83
C GLU A 29 -6.43 6.05 4.35
N LEU A 30 -6.69 5.60 5.57
CA LEU A 30 -8.02 5.68 6.19
C LEU A 30 -8.51 7.12 6.31
N LYS A 31 -7.62 8.06 6.67
CA LYS A 31 -7.95 9.48 6.75
C LYS A 31 -8.34 10.04 5.38
N LEU A 32 -7.57 9.74 4.34
CA LEU A 32 -7.87 10.17 2.96
C LEU A 32 -9.21 9.61 2.45
N VAL A 33 -9.54 8.37 2.82
CA VAL A 33 -10.85 7.76 2.49
C VAL A 33 -11.98 8.49 3.22
N ARG A 34 -11.81 8.79 4.52
CA ARG A 34 -12.82 9.52 5.31
C ARG A 34 -13.05 10.94 4.82
N GLU A 35 -11.99 11.59 4.34
CA GLU A 35 -12.05 12.93 3.75
C GLU A 35 -12.59 12.92 2.31
N GLY A 36 -12.83 11.75 1.72
CA GLY A 36 -13.31 11.59 0.34
C GLY A 36 -12.24 11.89 -0.72
N ALA A 37 -10.97 12.06 -0.32
CA ALA A 37 -9.86 12.35 -1.22
C ALA A 37 -9.50 11.15 -2.11
N ILE A 38 -9.72 9.93 -1.61
CA ILE A 38 -9.53 8.69 -2.37
C ILE A 38 -10.69 7.71 -2.10
N PRO A 39 -11.07 6.86 -3.06
CA PRO A 39 -12.09 5.84 -2.84
C PRO A 39 -11.61 4.78 -1.84
N ALA A 40 -12.55 4.17 -1.12
CA ALA A 40 -12.27 3.01 -0.27
C ALA A 40 -11.76 1.83 -1.12
N TYR A 41 -10.82 1.05 -0.58
CA TYR A 41 -10.35 -0.13 -1.29
C TYR A 41 -11.43 -1.20 -1.32
N THR A 42 -11.98 -1.47 -2.51
CA THR A 42 -12.91 -2.57 -2.76
C THR A 42 -12.35 -3.61 -3.74
N GLY A 43 -11.04 -3.55 -4.02
CA GLY A 43 -10.35 -4.38 -4.99
C GLY A 43 -9.58 -3.61 -6.08
N TYR A 44 -9.03 -4.32 -7.08
CA TYR A 44 -8.53 -3.77 -8.34
C TYR A 44 -9.64 -3.16 -9.22
N ASN A 45 -9.64 -1.84 -9.25
CA ASN A 45 -10.35 -1.06 -10.25
C ASN A 45 -9.32 -0.26 -11.07
N GLU A 46 -9.30 -0.48 -12.38
CA GLU A 46 -8.37 0.18 -13.31
C GLU A 46 -8.45 1.71 -13.19
N ASP A 47 -9.66 2.26 -13.15
CA ASP A 47 -9.87 3.71 -13.08
C ASP A 47 -9.37 4.28 -11.76
N GLU A 48 -9.56 3.55 -10.65
CA GLU A 48 -9.08 3.98 -9.33
C GLU A 48 -7.56 3.92 -9.23
N ILE A 49 -6.93 2.88 -9.77
CA ILE A 49 -5.47 2.76 -9.79
C ILE A 49 -4.86 3.88 -10.64
N ARG A 50 -5.46 4.17 -11.79
CA ARG A 50 -5.06 5.28 -12.66
C ARG A 50 -5.18 6.62 -11.94
N THR A 51 -6.31 6.86 -11.29
CA THR A 51 -6.58 8.10 -10.54
C THR A 51 -5.63 8.27 -9.37
N LEU A 52 -5.44 7.21 -8.55
CA LEU A 52 -4.47 7.22 -7.45
C LEU A 52 -3.05 7.53 -7.92
N LYS A 53 -2.64 7.04 -9.09
CA LYS A 53 -1.32 7.35 -9.67
C LYS A 53 -1.24 8.81 -10.13
N ALA A 54 -2.26 9.31 -10.80
CA ALA A 54 -2.34 10.68 -11.32
C ALA A 54 -2.36 11.72 -10.17
N ASP A 55 -3.10 11.44 -9.10
CA ASP A 55 -3.25 12.32 -7.94
C ASP A 55 -2.05 12.27 -6.97
N GLY A 56 -0.99 11.52 -7.31
CA GLY A 56 0.25 11.43 -6.53
C GLY A 56 0.24 10.39 -5.41
N TYR A 57 -0.80 9.56 -5.29
CA TYR A 57 -0.93 8.47 -4.31
C TYR A 57 -0.31 7.14 -4.79
N LYS A 58 0.85 7.20 -5.46
CA LYS A 58 1.52 6.03 -6.06
C LYS A 58 1.75 4.89 -5.07
N THR A 59 2.21 5.20 -3.86
CA THR A 59 2.45 4.20 -2.81
C THR A 59 1.18 3.47 -2.40
N ILE A 60 0.05 4.19 -2.34
CA ILE A 60 -1.26 3.61 -2.02
C ILE A 60 -1.74 2.73 -3.18
N ALA A 61 -1.57 3.18 -4.43
CA ALA A 61 -1.90 2.37 -5.61
C ALA A 61 -1.14 1.04 -5.62
N ILE A 62 0.19 1.05 -5.44
CA ILE A 62 1.01 -0.17 -5.38
C ILE A 62 0.58 -1.08 -4.23
N LYS A 63 0.33 -0.51 -3.05
CA LYS A 63 -0.10 -1.28 -1.86
C LYS A 63 -1.43 -1.98 -2.11
N ARG A 64 -2.39 -1.29 -2.73
CA ARG A 64 -3.69 -1.86 -3.12
C ARG A 64 -3.52 -2.99 -4.14
N ILE A 65 -2.64 -2.82 -5.14
CA ILE A 65 -2.31 -3.88 -6.11
C ILE A 65 -1.70 -5.12 -5.42
N ARG A 66 -0.90 -4.93 -4.36
CA ARG A 66 -0.29 -6.05 -3.60
C ARG A 66 -1.24 -6.74 -2.64
N LEU A 67 -2.27 -6.05 -2.14
CA LEU A 67 -3.13 -6.55 -1.06
C LEU A 67 -4.00 -7.74 -1.47
N GLY A 68 -4.16 -8.03 -2.76
CA GLY A 68 -4.98 -9.16 -3.19
C GLY A 68 -6.48 -8.88 -3.06
N TYR A 69 -7.28 -9.80 -3.60
CA TYR A 69 -8.74 -9.72 -3.63
C TYR A 69 -9.37 -10.77 -2.73
N GLU A 70 -10.44 -10.37 -2.04
CA GLU A 70 -11.58 -11.25 -1.76
C GLU A 70 -12.69 -10.81 -2.73
N GLU A 71 -13.22 -11.74 -3.52
CA GLU A 71 -14.20 -11.51 -4.60
C GLU A 71 -15.45 -10.69 -4.18
N PRO A 72 -16.25 -10.12 -5.12
CA PRO A 72 -16.05 -9.96 -6.56
C PRO A 72 -16.17 -8.48 -7.03
N LYS A 73 -15.29 -7.97 -7.92
CA LYS A 73 -15.63 -7.06 -9.06
C LYS A 73 -14.43 -6.42 -9.81
N ARG A 74 -14.64 -6.23 -11.13
CA ARG A 74 -14.08 -5.30 -12.15
C ARG A 74 -12.76 -5.59 -12.90
N CYS A 75 -11.61 -5.87 -12.30
CA CYS A 75 -10.43 -6.25 -13.11
C CYS A 75 -9.47 -7.24 -12.43
N GLY A 76 -8.72 -7.99 -13.25
CA GLY A 76 -7.70 -8.93 -12.77
C GLY A 76 -6.36 -8.24 -12.49
N LEU A 77 -5.54 -8.86 -11.63
CA LEU A 77 -4.22 -8.35 -11.22
C LEU A 77 -3.33 -7.91 -12.39
N ARG A 78 -3.30 -8.71 -13.47
CA ARG A 78 -2.50 -8.42 -14.67
C ARG A 78 -2.87 -7.07 -15.30
N LYS A 79 -4.17 -6.78 -15.38
CA LYS A 79 -4.68 -5.52 -15.95
C LYS A 79 -4.37 -4.33 -15.04
N ALA A 80 -4.48 -4.52 -13.73
CA ALA A 80 -4.10 -3.53 -12.73
C ALA A 80 -2.61 -3.15 -12.82
N MET A 81 -1.73 -4.14 -13.04
CA MET A 81 -0.31 -3.93 -13.25
C MET A 81 -0.03 -3.22 -14.57
N GLU A 82 -0.63 -3.65 -15.69
CA GLU A 82 -0.46 -2.99 -16.99
C GLU A 82 -0.84 -1.50 -16.92
N VAL A 83 -1.96 -1.15 -16.28
CA VAL A 83 -2.38 0.25 -16.09
C VAL A 83 -1.39 1.03 -15.22
N TYR A 84 -0.78 0.37 -14.23
CA TYR A 84 0.23 0.99 -13.40
C TYR A 84 1.56 1.18 -14.15
N ASP A 85 1.98 0.23 -15.00
CA ASP A 85 3.27 0.25 -15.69
C ASP A 85 3.28 1.10 -16.97
N VAL A 86 2.13 1.23 -17.65
CA VAL A 86 2.01 1.92 -18.96
C VAL A 86 1.90 3.46 -18.85
N LEU A 87 1.71 4.00 -17.63
CA LEU A 87 1.61 5.45 -17.35
C LEU A 87 2.92 6.08 -16.85
#